data_AF-W4RPE4-F1
#
_entry.id   AF-W4RPE4-F1
#
_cell.length_a   1.000
_cell.length_b   1.000
_cell.length_c   1.000
_cell.angle_alpha   90.00
_cell.angle_beta   90.00
_cell.angle_gamma   90.00
#
_symmetry.space_group_name_H-M   'P 1'
#
loop_
_entity.id
_entity.type
_entity.pdbx_description
1 polymer ?
#
loop_
_entity_poly.entity_id
_entity_poly.type
_entity_poly.pdbx_seq_one_letter_code
_entity_poly.pdbx_strand_id
1 'polypeptide(L)'
;MNEQTLSLFKILTELPGAPGNEHAVRKFMREQLEQYSDELIQDKLGSVFGVKKGDPNGPKIMVAGHMDEVGFMVTSITKNG
;
A
#
# COMPACT_ATOMS: atom_id res chain seq x y z
N MET A 1 0.85 -2.58 22.66
CA MET A 1 0.19 -2.17 21.39
C MET A 1 -1.30 -2.08 21.66
N ASN A 2 -2.00 -1.07 21.15
CA ASN A 2 -3.43 -0.95 21.40
C ASN A 2 -4.24 -1.81 20.41
N GLU A 3 -5.52 -2.06 20.73
CA GLU A 3 -6.41 -2.91 19.91
C GLU A 3 -6.59 -2.40 18.48
N GLN A 4 -6.57 -1.07 18.28
CA GLN A 4 -6.70 -0.46 16.96
C GLN A 4 -5.49 -0.78 16.08
N THR A 5 -4.27 -0.66 16.60
CA THR A 5 -3.04 -1.00 15.88
C THR A 5 -2.97 -2.48 15.55
N LEU A 6 -3.37 -3.36 16.48
CA LEU A 6 -3.43 -4.81 16.22
C LEU A 6 -4.41 -5.13 15.09
N SER A 7 -5.58 -4.48 15.10
CA SER A 7 -6.61 -4.65 14.06
C SER A 7 -6.11 -4.16 12.69
N LEU A 8 -5.41 -3.03 12.65
CA LEU A 8 -4.79 -2.51 11.42
C LEU A 8 -3.77 -3.49 10.85
N PHE A 9 -2.88 -4.03 11.70
CA PHE A 9 -1.90 -5.01 11.25
C PHE A 9 -2.55 -6.26 10.69
N LYS A 10 -3.57 -6.79 11.37
CA LYS A 10 -4.33 -7.93 10.88
C LYS A 10 -4.87 -7.68 9.47
N ILE A 11 -5.54 -6.54 9.26
CA ILE A 11 -6.08 -6.18 7.94
C ILE A 11 -4.97 -6.14 6.89
N LEU A 12 -3.87 -5.43 7.17
CA LEU A 12 -2.76 -5.29 6.21
C LEU A 12 -2.11 -6.63 5.87
N THR A 13 -1.95 -7.55 6.84
CA THR A 13 -1.36 -8.87 6.63
C THR A 13 -2.30 -9.88 5.97
N GLU A 14 -3.61 -9.63 5.97
CA GLU A 14 -4.61 -10.50 5.36
C GLU A 14 -4.99 -10.05 3.93
N LEU A 15 -4.61 -8.84 3.52
CA LEU A 15 -4.81 -8.35 2.17
C LEU A 15 -3.75 -8.93 1.22
N PRO A 16 -4.16 -9.61 0.12
CA PRO A 16 -3.21 -10.14 -0.84
C PRO A 16 -2.57 -9.01 -1.66
N GLY A 17 -1.26 -9.11 -1.87
CA GLY A 17 -0.49 -8.08 -2.56
C GLY A 17 0.80 -8.60 -3.19
N ALA A 18 0.76 -9.71 -3.93
CA ALA A 18 1.96 -10.17 -4.67
C ALA A 18 2.48 -9.06 -5.62
N PRO A 19 3.78 -9.03 -5.96
CA PRO A 19 4.36 -7.93 -6.73
C PRO A 19 3.71 -7.82 -8.11
N GLY A 20 3.24 -6.63 -8.46
CA GLY A 20 2.44 -6.34 -9.66
C GLY A 20 0.94 -6.62 -9.52
N ASN A 21 0.45 -7.05 -8.35
CA ASN A 21 -0.97 -7.30 -8.07
C ASN A 21 -1.43 -6.72 -6.73
N GLU A 22 -0.96 -5.50 -6.40
CA GLU A 22 -1.19 -4.83 -5.11
C GLU A 22 -2.53 -4.07 -5.04
N HIS A 23 -3.50 -4.38 -5.91
CA HIS A 23 -4.74 -3.61 -6.07
C HIS A 23 -5.56 -3.51 -4.77
N ALA A 24 -5.62 -4.59 -4.01
CA ALA A 24 -6.38 -4.65 -2.75
C ALA A 24 -5.71 -3.81 -1.65
N VAL A 25 -4.40 -4.01 -1.45
CA VAL A 25 -3.60 -3.24 -0.48
C VAL A 25 -3.62 -1.75 -0.84
N ARG A 26 -3.46 -1.40 -2.13
CA ARG A 26 -3.52 -0.01 -2.61
C ARG A 26 -4.86 0.66 -2.34
N LYS A 27 -5.97 -0.04 -2.57
CA LYS A 27 -7.30 0.51 -2.29
C LYS A 27 -7.43 0.86 -0.81
N PHE A 28 -7.05 -0.08 0.07
CA PHE A 28 -7.06 0.14 1.51
C PHE A 28 -6.15 1.31 1.93
N MET A 29 -4.91 1.33 1.44
CA MET A 29 -3.96 2.40 1.77
C MET A 29 -4.42 3.77 1.28
N ARG A 30 -5.09 3.85 0.13
CA ARG A 30 -5.68 5.09 -0.37
C ARG A 30 -6.71 5.65 0.62
N GLU A 31 -7.63 4.81 1.09
CA GLU A 31 -8.67 5.17 2.08
C GLU A 31 -8.07 5.60 3.42
N GLN A 32 -6.97 4.97 3.86
CA GLN A 32 -6.28 5.36 5.10
C GLN A 32 -5.51 6.67 4.95
N LEU A 33 -4.78 6.86 3.83
CA LEU A 33 -3.99 8.06 3.59
C LEU A 33 -4.87 9.30 3.40
N GLU A 34 -6.04 9.16 2.78
CA GLU A 34 -6.99 10.26 2.56
C GLU A 34 -7.41 10.95 3.86
N GLN A 35 -7.48 10.21 4.97
CA GLN A 35 -7.88 10.75 6.28
C GLN A 35 -6.87 11.74 6.87
N TYR A 36 -5.62 11.69 6.41
CA TYR A 36 -4.52 12.46 7.00
C TYR A 36 -3.81 13.38 6.00
N SER A 37 -4.10 13.26 4.71
CA SER A 37 -3.38 13.95 3.63
C SER A 37 -4.19 15.08 3.04
N ASP A 38 -3.52 16.11 2.53
CA ASP A 38 -4.17 17.23 1.83
C ASP A 38 -4.34 16.93 0.33
N GLU A 39 -3.55 15.98 -0.20
CA GLU A 39 -3.58 15.53 -1.58
C GLU A 39 -3.18 14.04 -1.66
N LEU A 40 -3.77 13.31 -2.59
CA LEU A 40 -3.39 11.94 -2.93
C LEU A 40 -2.80 11.89 -4.32
N ILE A 41 -1.60 11.34 -4.43
CA ILE A 41 -0.92 11.09 -5.70
C ILE A 41 -0.75 9.59 -5.92
N GLN A 42 -0.84 9.17 -7.17
CA GLN A 42 -0.58 7.79 -7.58
C GLN A 42 0.32 7.81 -8.81
N ASP A 43 1.36 6.97 -8.81
CA ASP A 43 2.24 6.83 -9.98
C ASP A 43 1.63 5.89 -11.04
N LYS A 44 2.35 5.71 -12.16
CA LYS A 44 1.92 4.87 -13.28
C LYS A 44 2.12 3.37 -13.06
N LEU A 45 2.85 2.98 -12.01
CA LEU A 45 3.07 1.57 -11.63
C LEU A 45 2.09 1.12 -10.54
N GLY A 46 1.46 2.06 -9.84
CA GLY A 46 0.47 1.82 -8.81
C GLY A 46 0.88 2.24 -7.41
N SER A 47 2.05 2.85 -7.17
CA SER A 47 2.37 3.37 -5.83
C SER A 47 1.41 4.50 -5.47
N VAL A 48 0.97 4.58 -4.21
CA VAL A 48 0.10 5.64 -3.69
C VAL A 48 0.82 6.42 -2.59
N PHE A 49 0.71 7.75 -2.61
CA PHE A 49 1.29 8.61 -1.58
C PHE A 49 0.28 9.66 -1.13
N GLY A 50 0.20 9.84 0.19
CA GLY A 50 -0.46 10.96 0.82
C GLY A 50 0.49 12.12 0.98
N VAL A 51 0.14 13.28 0.44
CA VAL A 51 0.91 14.51 0.57
C VAL A 51 0.30 15.38 1.65
N LYS A 52 1.07 15.60 2.73
CA LYS A 52 0.78 16.62 3.74
C LYS A 52 1.56 17.89 3.45
N LYS A 53 0.88 19.02 3.31
CA LYS A 53 1.48 20.33 3.03
C LYS A 53 1.90 20.98 4.35
N GLY A 54 3.22 21.02 4.57
CA GLY A 54 3.85 21.77 5.67
C GLY A 54 4.24 23.19 5.24
N ASP A 55 5.37 23.67 5.77
CA ASP A 55 5.96 24.95 5.36
C ASP A 55 6.31 24.93 3.85
N PRO A 56 5.79 25.87 3.03
CA PRO A 56 6.12 25.98 1.61
C PRO A 56 7.62 26.17 1.31
N ASN A 57 8.38 26.70 2.27
CA ASN A 57 9.83 26.89 2.16
C ASN A 57 10.63 25.76 2.85
N GLY A 58 9.94 24.79 3.44
CA GLY A 58 10.54 23.64 4.10
C GLY A 58 11.03 22.58 3.10
N PRO A 59 11.89 21.64 3.55
CA PRO A 59 12.32 20.52 2.72
C PRO A 59 11.16 19.54 2.48
N LYS A 60 11.19 18.84 1.34
CA LYS A 60 10.29 17.72 1.08
C LYS A 60 10.82 16.46 1.76
N ILE A 61 10.02 15.88 2.66
CA ILE A 61 10.34 14.63 3.36
C ILE A 61 9.51 13.50 2.76
N MET A 62 10.15 12.36 2.47
CA MET A 62 9.50 11.16 1.96
C MET A 62 9.65 10.02 2.96
N VAL A 63 8.53 9.45 3.37
CA VAL A 63 8.46 8.20 4.16
C VAL A 63 7.75 7.18 3.28
N ALA A 64 8.45 6.11 2.93
CA ALA A 64 7.94 5.09 2.02
C ALA A 64 8.02 3.71 2.69
N GLY A 65 6.89 3.02 2.70
CA GLY A 65 6.83 1.57 2.81
C GLY A 65 6.52 0.98 1.43
N HIS A 66 6.54 -0.35 1.34
CA HIS A 66 6.13 -1.06 0.14
C HIS A 66 4.84 -1.85 0.42
N MET A 67 3.98 -1.97 -0.59
CA MET A 67 2.68 -2.65 -0.48
C MET A 67 2.77 -4.14 -0.82
N ASP A 68 3.82 -4.53 -1.53
CA ASP A 68 3.98 -5.87 -2.03
C ASP A 68 4.45 -6.83 -0.95
N GLU A 69 4.04 -8.08 -1.10
CA GLU A 69 4.50 -9.21 -0.31
C GLU A 69 5.13 -10.27 -1.20
N VAL A 70 5.91 -11.17 -0.60
CA VAL A 70 6.46 -12.31 -1.34
C VAL A 70 5.34 -13.26 -1.76
N GLY A 71 5.41 -13.75 -3.00
CA GLY A 71 4.41 -14.65 -3.56
C GLY A 71 4.98 -15.48 -4.70
N PHE A 72 4.10 -16.20 -5.39
CA PHE A 72 4.46 -17.03 -6.55
C PHE A 72 3.58 -16.70 -7.74
N MET A 73 4.09 -16.97 -8.93
CA MET A 73 3.36 -16.86 -10.19
C MET A 73 3.34 -18.23 -10.86
N VAL A 74 2.16 -18.66 -11.29
CA VAL A 74 2.00 -19.92 -12.03
C VAL A 74 2.68 -19.78 -13.39
N THR A 75 3.63 -20.66 -13.69
CA THR A 75 4.35 -20.68 -14.98
C THR A 75 3.85 -21.75 -15.94
N SER A 76 3.27 -22.84 -15.43
CA SER A 76 2.77 -23.96 -16.22
C SER A 76 1.80 -24.80 -15.40
N ILE A 77 0.86 -25.46 -16.09
CA ILE A 77 -0.07 -26.42 -15.49
C ILE A 77 0.25 -27.80 -16.09
N THR A 78 0.32 -28.83 -15.25
CA THR A 78 0.67 -30.18 -15.72
C THR A 78 -0.55 -30.85 -16.36
N LYS A 79 -0.38 -32.04 -16.96
CA LYS A 79 -1.51 -32.82 -17.49
C LYS A 79 -2.51 -33.24 -16.41
N ASN A 80 -2.10 -33.22 -15.13
CA ASN A 80 -2.95 -33.59 -14.00
C ASN A 80 -3.55 -32.37 -13.28
N GLY A 81 -3.41 -31.17 -13.85
CA GLY A 81 -3.64 -29.90 -13.14
C GLY A 81 -2.39 -29.41 -12.42
#